data_AF-A0A962TUJ9-F1
#
_entry.id   AF-A0A962TUJ9-F1
#
_cell.length_a   1.000
_cell.length_b   1.000
_cell.length_c   1.000
_cell.angle_alpha   90.00
_cell.angle_beta   90.00
_cell.angle_gamma   90.00
#
_symmetry.space_group_name_H-M   'P 1'
#
loop_
_entity.id
_entity.type
_entity.pdbx_description
1 polymer ?
#
loop_
_entity_poly.entity_id
_entity_poly.type
_entity_poly.pdbx_seq_one_letter_code
_entity_poly.pdbx_strand_id
1 'polypeptide(L)'
;MDPVTAVFASYIDLVSDRAMQDLAADGAGTQSVVVEHQGIRVPYSYQDWQVQYPSVCDGLRSYAVVFSRCTVAAQSLFNETCTYLQEHPSDYAGYPKLKDMYCHAALSYQSSSAEISWSAQRTKVDEAREQCNLAVAQYAADRTDARRIEKETACKRYHALQAQEAKK
;
A
#
# COMPACT_ATOMS: atom_id res chain seq x y z
N MET A 1 -21.11 10.08 -13.17
CA MET A 1 -19.73 9.58 -13.24
C MET A 1 -19.53 8.72 -12.02
N ASP A 2 -19.27 7.44 -12.22
CA ASP A 2 -19.04 6.50 -11.12
C ASP A 2 -17.67 6.84 -10.48
N PRO A 3 -17.59 7.02 -9.15
CA PRO A 3 -16.35 7.38 -8.45
C PRO A 3 -15.23 6.35 -8.66
N VAL A 4 -15.55 5.10 -9.00
CA VAL A 4 -14.57 4.06 -9.32
C VAL A 4 -13.88 4.37 -10.66
N THR A 5 -14.62 4.89 -11.64
CA THR A 5 -14.06 5.25 -12.97
C THR A 5 -13.15 6.48 -12.90
N ALA A 6 -13.38 7.41 -11.97
CA ALA A 6 -12.53 8.58 -11.78
C ALA A 6 -11.16 8.22 -11.18
N VAL A 7 -11.14 7.25 -10.26
CA VAL A 7 -9.89 6.72 -9.69
C VAL A 7 -9.11 5.90 -10.72
N PHE A 8 -9.80 5.08 -11.54
CA PHE A 8 -9.15 4.34 -12.63
C PHE A 8 -8.66 5.23 -13.78
N ALA A 9 -9.39 6.29 -14.13
CA ALA A 9 -8.89 7.30 -15.08
C ALA A 9 -7.64 7.97 -14.52
N SER A 10 -7.60 8.30 -13.22
CA SER A 10 -6.38 8.81 -12.59
C SER A 10 -5.26 7.77 -12.50
N TYR A 11 -5.58 6.47 -12.36
CA TYR A 11 -4.58 5.40 -12.35
C TYR A 11 -3.98 5.16 -13.73
N ILE A 12 -4.81 5.19 -14.78
CA ILE A 12 -4.39 5.11 -16.17
C ILE A 12 -3.65 6.40 -16.58
N ASP A 13 -4.17 7.58 -16.26
CA ASP A 13 -3.56 8.89 -16.56
C ASP A 13 -2.25 9.13 -15.81
N LEU A 14 -2.14 8.70 -14.54
CA LEU A 14 -0.88 8.78 -13.79
C LEU A 14 0.17 7.82 -14.36
N VAL A 15 -0.26 6.75 -15.03
CA VAL A 15 0.60 5.78 -15.73
C VAL A 15 0.81 6.14 -17.21
N SER A 16 0.05 7.06 -17.80
CA SER A 16 0.20 7.51 -19.20
C SER A 16 0.53 9.01 -19.29
N ASP A 17 1.79 9.40 -19.46
CA ASP A 17 2.34 9.53 -20.83
C ASP A 17 3.76 8.97 -20.97
N ARG A 18 4.45 8.66 -19.86
CA ARG A 18 5.81 8.10 -19.85
C ARG A 18 5.87 6.62 -19.47
N ALA A 19 5.16 6.20 -18.42
CA ALA A 19 5.21 4.81 -17.98
C ALA A 19 4.51 3.85 -18.95
N MET A 20 3.49 4.28 -19.70
CA MET A 20 2.89 3.47 -20.77
C MET A 20 3.74 3.37 -22.05
N GLN A 21 4.57 4.38 -22.36
CA GLN A 21 5.56 4.27 -23.45
C GLN A 21 6.70 3.32 -23.07
N ASP A 22 7.16 3.35 -21.81
CA ASP A 22 8.16 2.43 -21.27
C ASP A 22 7.61 1.00 -21.05
N LEU A 23 6.32 0.83 -20.72
CA LEU A 23 5.65 -0.48 -20.66
C LEU A 23 5.52 -1.14 -22.04
N ALA A 24 5.47 -0.34 -23.11
CA ALA A 24 5.39 -0.81 -24.49
C ALA A 24 6.78 -1.06 -25.12
N ALA A 25 7.83 -0.42 -24.61
CA ALA A 25 9.20 -0.52 -25.08
C ALA A 25 10.05 -1.40 -24.15
N ASP A 26 10.19 -2.68 -24.49
CA ASP A 26 11.11 -3.65 -23.90
C ASP A 26 10.93 -3.98 -22.40
N GLY A 27 10.28 -5.13 -22.14
CA GLY A 27 10.10 -5.74 -20.82
C GLY A 27 11.37 -6.22 -20.10
N ALA A 28 12.56 -5.79 -20.53
CA ALA A 28 13.84 -6.26 -20.01
C ALA A 28 14.24 -5.62 -18.65
N GLY A 29 13.57 -4.54 -18.23
CA GLY A 29 13.90 -3.82 -17.00
C GLY A 29 12.86 -3.98 -15.90
N THR A 30 13.31 -4.22 -14.67
CA THR A 30 12.47 -4.14 -13.47
C THR A 30 11.86 -2.74 -13.34
N GLN A 31 10.54 -2.66 -13.42
CA GLN A 31 9.79 -1.43 -13.25
C GLN A 31 9.33 -1.31 -11.79
N SER A 32 9.34 -0.09 -11.24
CA SER A 32 8.87 0.17 -9.88
C SER A 32 7.73 1.17 -9.90
N VAL A 33 6.64 0.84 -9.20
CA VAL A 33 5.42 1.65 -9.16
C VAL A 33 4.96 1.83 -7.72
N VAL A 34 4.23 2.92 -7.51
CA VAL A 34 3.55 3.21 -6.24
C VAL A 34 2.11 3.52 -6.56
N VAL A 35 1.21 2.69 -6.03
CA VAL A 35 -0.23 2.81 -6.27
C VAL A 35 -0.91 3.21 -4.98
N GLU A 36 -1.74 4.25 -5.02
CA GLU A 36 -2.59 4.58 -3.88
C GLU A 36 -3.85 3.72 -3.91
N HIS A 37 -4.06 2.94 -2.87
CA HIS A 37 -5.24 2.08 -2.71
C HIS A 37 -5.79 2.23 -1.29
N GLN A 38 -7.06 2.59 -1.16
CA GLN A 38 -7.73 2.80 0.15
C GLN A 38 -6.95 3.77 1.08
N GLY A 39 -6.33 4.81 0.51
CA GLY A 39 -5.52 5.79 1.25
C GLY A 39 -4.15 5.26 1.72
N ILE A 40 -3.73 4.09 1.23
CA ILE A 40 -2.44 3.48 1.51
C ILE A 40 -1.61 3.46 0.22
N ARG A 41 -0.38 3.96 0.29
CA ARG A 41 0.59 3.83 -0.82
C ARG A 41 1.18 2.43 -0.82
N VAL A 42 0.95 1.69 -1.90
CA VAL A 42 1.44 0.33 -2.12
C VAL A 42 2.60 0.39 -3.14
N PRO A 43 3.86 0.39 -2.67
CA PRO A 43 5.01 0.27 -3.55
C PRO A 43 5.25 -1.20 -3.93
N TYR A 44 5.51 -1.46 -5.21
CA TYR A 44 5.97 -2.76 -5.70
C TYR A 44 6.72 -2.60 -7.02
N SER A 45 7.44 -3.65 -7.38
CA SER A 45 8.10 -3.78 -8.67
C SER A 45 7.53 -4.95 -9.47
N TYR A 46 7.65 -4.87 -10.79
CA TYR A 46 7.34 -5.96 -11.70
C TYR A 46 8.43 -6.09 -12.77
N GLN A 47 8.57 -7.29 -13.32
CA GLN A 47 9.47 -7.62 -14.43
C GLN A 47 8.76 -8.66 -15.29
N ASP A 48 8.89 -8.55 -16.62
CA ASP A 48 8.24 -9.47 -17.57
C ASP A 48 6.73 -9.69 -17.29
N TRP A 49 6.03 -8.61 -16.92
CA TRP A 49 4.61 -8.66 -16.56
C TRP A 49 4.29 -9.57 -15.38
N GLN A 50 5.24 -9.70 -14.46
CA GLN A 50 5.06 -10.44 -13.22
C GLN A 50 5.46 -9.56 -12.03
N VAL A 51 4.54 -9.42 -11.08
CA VAL A 51 4.81 -8.73 -9.81
C VAL A 51 5.88 -9.48 -9.03
N GLN A 52 6.89 -8.75 -8.56
CA GLN A 52 7.95 -9.29 -7.73
C GLN A 52 7.49 -9.24 -6.27
N TYR A 53 6.84 -10.29 -5.76
CA TYR A 53 6.24 -10.27 -4.41
C TYR A 53 7.16 -9.80 -3.27
N PRO A 54 8.47 -10.14 -3.24
CA PRO A 54 9.38 -9.62 -2.21
C PRO A 54 9.51 -8.09 -2.20
N SER A 55 9.25 -7.41 -3.32
CA SER A 55 9.29 -5.95 -3.44
C SER A 55 8.05 -5.25 -2.87
N VAL A 56 6.94 -5.98 -2.72
CA VAL A 56 5.67 -5.40 -2.26
C VAL A 56 5.83 -4.91 -0.82
N CYS A 57 5.67 -3.61 -0.62
CA CYS A 57 5.80 -2.96 0.70
C CYS A 57 7.17 -3.18 1.37
N ASP A 58 8.22 -3.54 0.62
CA ASP A 58 9.49 -4.00 1.19
C ASP A 58 10.15 -2.95 2.10
N GLY A 59 10.15 -1.68 1.68
CA GLY A 59 10.66 -0.56 2.47
C GLY A 59 9.94 -0.33 3.80
N LEU A 60 8.83 -1.03 4.06
CA LEU A 60 8.05 -0.94 5.30
C LEU A 60 8.30 -2.12 6.24
N ARG A 61 9.10 -3.15 5.88
CA ARG A 61 9.31 -4.36 6.70
C ARG A 61 9.67 -4.08 8.15
N SER A 62 10.49 -3.06 8.41
CA SER A 62 10.90 -2.66 9.77
C SER A 62 9.75 -2.12 10.64
N TYR A 63 8.60 -1.82 10.04
CA TYR A 63 7.42 -1.24 10.68
C TYR A 63 6.23 -2.19 10.60
N ALA A 64 6.24 -3.26 11.41
CA ALA A 64 5.31 -4.39 11.32
C ALA A 64 3.82 -4.01 11.12
N VAL A 65 3.31 -3.00 11.84
CA VAL A 65 1.91 -2.54 11.69
C VAL A 65 1.66 -1.91 10.32
N VAL A 66 2.57 -1.06 9.86
CA VAL A 66 2.46 -0.35 8.58
C VAL A 66 2.68 -1.32 7.42
N PHE A 67 3.63 -2.26 7.57
CA PHE A 67 3.87 -3.35 6.64
C PHE A 67 2.63 -4.23 6.48
N SER A 68 2.06 -4.71 7.59
CA SER A 68 0.85 -5.53 7.57
C SER A 68 -0.29 -4.82 6.82
N ARG A 69 -0.57 -3.57 7.17
CA ARG A 69 -1.58 -2.74 6.47
C ARG A 69 -1.30 -2.59 4.97
N CYS A 70 -0.05 -2.32 4.61
CA CYS A 70 0.34 -2.18 3.21
C CYS A 70 0.15 -3.49 2.45
N THR A 71 0.55 -4.64 3.02
CA THR A 71 0.39 -5.94 2.35
C THR A 71 -1.07 -6.37 2.22
N VAL A 72 -1.94 -6.01 3.18
CA VAL A 72 -3.40 -6.22 3.05
C VAL A 72 -3.98 -5.33 1.95
N ALA A 73 -3.59 -4.05 1.90
CA ALA A 73 -3.99 -3.13 0.84
C ALA A 73 -3.50 -3.60 -0.54
N ALA A 74 -2.28 -4.14 -0.63
CA ALA A 74 -1.74 -4.70 -1.87
C ALA A 74 -2.56 -5.89 -2.37
N GLN A 75 -2.96 -6.80 -1.48
CA GLN A 75 -3.79 -7.93 -1.86
C GLN A 75 -5.18 -7.48 -2.37
N SER A 76 -5.80 -6.51 -1.70
CA SER A 76 -7.06 -5.90 -2.14
C SER A 76 -6.90 -5.20 -3.49
N LEU A 77 -5.83 -4.43 -3.69
CA LEU A 77 -5.50 -3.79 -4.98
C LEU A 77 -5.41 -4.82 -6.10
N PHE A 78 -4.68 -5.91 -5.92
CA PHE A 78 -4.51 -6.92 -6.97
C PHE A 78 -5.84 -7.61 -7.32
N ASN A 79 -6.64 -7.95 -6.31
CA ASN A 79 -7.97 -8.56 -6.50
C ASN A 79 -8.93 -7.63 -7.25
N GLU A 80 -9.04 -6.38 -6.83
CA GLU A 80 -9.94 -5.40 -7.43
C GLU A 80 -9.49 -5.06 -8.86
N THR A 81 -8.19 -4.90 -9.08
CA THR A 81 -7.65 -4.64 -10.43
C THR A 81 -7.87 -5.80 -11.38
N CYS A 82 -7.67 -7.05 -10.91
CA CYS A 82 -7.98 -8.22 -11.72
C CYS A 82 -9.47 -8.28 -12.09
N THR A 83 -10.35 -8.07 -11.12
CA THR A 83 -11.81 -8.08 -11.34
C THR A 83 -12.22 -7.03 -12.36
N TYR A 84 -11.74 -5.79 -12.18
CA TYR A 84 -11.99 -4.69 -13.11
C TYR A 84 -11.51 -5.03 -14.53
N LEU A 85 -10.29 -5.54 -14.68
CA LEU A 85 -9.78 -5.92 -15.99
C LEU A 85 -10.63 -7.03 -16.61
N GLN A 86 -11.10 -8.03 -15.85
CA GLN A 86 -11.99 -9.06 -16.40
C GLN A 86 -13.33 -8.49 -16.92
N GLU A 87 -13.89 -7.48 -16.25
CA GLU A 87 -15.17 -6.86 -16.60
C GLU A 87 -15.06 -5.81 -17.71
N HIS A 88 -13.86 -5.24 -17.91
CA HIS A 88 -13.62 -4.13 -18.83
C HIS A 88 -12.52 -4.45 -19.86
N PRO A 89 -12.82 -5.26 -20.89
CA PRO A 89 -11.88 -5.55 -21.95
C PRO A 89 -11.50 -4.31 -22.77
N SER A 90 -10.26 -4.30 -23.25
CA SER A 90 -9.69 -3.21 -24.04
C SER A 90 -8.90 -3.76 -25.24
N ASP A 91 -8.92 -3.03 -26.35
CA ASP A 91 -8.16 -3.34 -27.57
C ASP A 91 -6.68 -2.91 -27.49
N TYR A 92 -6.24 -2.36 -26.36
CA TYR A 92 -4.84 -2.01 -26.12
C TYR A 92 -3.93 -3.24 -26.24
N ALA A 93 -2.83 -3.12 -27.01
CA ALA A 93 -1.93 -4.25 -27.28
C ALA A 93 -1.29 -4.90 -26.03
N GLY A 94 -1.07 -4.12 -24.97
CA GLY A 94 -0.55 -4.64 -23.69
C GLY A 94 -1.62 -5.14 -22.73
N TYR A 95 -2.91 -5.01 -23.07
CA TYR A 95 -4.03 -5.36 -22.19
C TYR A 95 -4.00 -6.83 -21.72
N PRO A 96 -3.75 -7.84 -22.58
CA PRO A 96 -3.69 -9.23 -22.13
C PRO A 96 -2.63 -9.43 -21.05
N LYS A 97 -1.44 -8.85 -21.22
CA LYS A 97 -0.33 -8.98 -20.28
C LYS A 97 -0.61 -8.27 -18.96
N LEU A 98 -1.24 -7.09 -19.03
CA LEU A 98 -1.65 -6.33 -17.84
C LEU A 98 -2.68 -7.11 -17.01
N LYS A 99 -3.70 -7.67 -17.67
CA LYS A 99 -4.72 -8.51 -17.04
C LYS A 99 -4.09 -9.74 -16.40
N ASP A 100 -3.23 -10.45 -17.12
CA ASP A 100 -2.58 -11.64 -16.61
C ASP A 100 -1.68 -11.34 -15.41
N MET A 101 -0.93 -10.23 -15.43
CA MET A 101 -0.10 -9.77 -14.31
C MET A 101 -0.92 -9.58 -13.03
N TYR A 102 -1.99 -8.79 -13.08
CA TYR A 102 -2.82 -8.51 -11.91
C TYR A 102 -3.63 -9.71 -11.45
N CYS A 103 -4.17 -10.50 -12.38
CA CYS A 103 -4.92 -11.69 -12.02
C CYS A 103 -4.03 -12.80 -11.44
N HIS A 104 -2.80 -12.94 -11.92
CA HIS A 104 -1.83 -13.84 -11.28
C HIS A 104 -1.46 -13.34 -9.88
N ALA A 105 -1.23 -12.03 -9.72
CA ALA A 105 -0.93 -11.43 -8.41
C ALA A 105 -2.11 -11.60 -7.44
N ALA A 106 -3.35 -11.40 -7.89
CA ALA A 106 -4.58 -11.62 -7.12
C ALA A 106 -4.66 -13.04 -6.54
N LEU A 107 -4.28 -14.04 -7.34
CA LEU A 107 -4.32 -15.45 -6.95
C LEU A 107 -3.15 -15.89 -6.07
N SER A 108 -1.95 -15.39 -6.34
CA SER A 108 -0.71 -15.94 -5.80
C SER A 108 -0.08 -15.09 -4.69
N TYR A 109 -0.41 -13.80 -4.60
CA TYR A 109 0.13 -12.93 -3.57
C TYR A 109 -0.53 -13.20 -2.21
N GLN A 110 0.30 -13.43 -1.20
CA GLN A 110 -0.14 -13.60 0.19
C GLN A 110 0.25 -12.38 1.00
N SER A 111 -0.74 -11.67 1.55
CA SER A 111 -0.47 -10.57 2.46
C SER A 111 0.20 -11.08 3.73
N SER A 112 1.19 -10.36 4.23
CA SER A 112 1.72 -10.60 5.56
C SER A 112 0.78 -10.00 6.60
N SER A 113 -0.30 -10.72 6.92
CA SER A 113 -1.04 -10.45 8.14
C SER A 113 -0.16 -10.90 9.31
N ALA A 114 0.46 -9.95 10.01
CA ALA A 114 0.73 -10.24 11.42
C ALA A 114 -0.63 -10.60 12.04
N GLU A 115 -0.72 -11.74 12.74
CA GLU A 115 -1.82 -11.99 13.68
C GLU A 115 -1.76 -10.90 14.75
N ILE A 116 -2.24 -9.70 14.41
CA ILE A 116 -2.66 -8.73 15.38
C ILE A 116 -3.97 -9.31 15.84
N SER A 117 -3.95 -10.10 16.92
CA SER A 117 -5.16 -10.38 17.67
C SER A 117 -5.75 -9.02 18.02
N TRP A 118 -6.73 -8.59 17.25
CA TRP A 118 -7.61 -7.51 17.68
C TRP A 118 -8.37 -8.13 18.83
N SER A 119 -7.86 -7.97 20.05
CA SER A 119 -8.73 -8.04 21.21
C SER A 119 -9.91 -7.13 20.88
N ALA A 120 -11.12 -7.68 20.93
CA ALA A 120 -12.35 -6.93 20.65
C ALA A 120 -12.52 -5.68 21.54
N GLN A 121 -11.68 -5.58 22.58
CA GLN A 121 -11.51 -4.42 23.43
C GLN A 121 -10.18 -3.72 23.08
N ARG A 122 -10.19 -2.82 22.08
CA ARG A 122 -9.05 -1.94 21.87
C ARG A 122 -8.90 -1.02 23.08
N THR A 123 -7.75 -1.04 23.72
CA THR A 123 -7.47 -0.11 24.81
C THR A 123 -7.11 1.26 24.24
N LYS A 124 -7.26 2.32 25.06
CA LYS A 124 -6.80 3.66 24.67
C LYS A 124 -5.28 3.70 24.45
N VAL A 125 -4.54 2.79 25.09
CA VAL A 125 -3.09 2.65 24.89
C VAL A 125 -2.77 2.06 23.51
N ASP A 126 -3.53 1.07 23.05
CA ASP A 126 -3.32 0.46 21.73
C ASP A 126 -3.55 1.47 20.60
N GLU A 127 -4.62 2.25 20.68
CA GLU A 127 -4.91 3.32 19.71
C GLU A 127 -3.81 4.39 19.71
N ALA A 128 -3.34 4.81 20.89
CA ALA A 128 -2.28 5.80 20.99
C ALA A 128 -0.93 5.27 20.46
N ARG A 129 -0.64 3.98 20.67
CA ARG A 129 0.54 3.31 20.12
C ARG A 129 0.50 3.30 18.59
N GLU A 130 -0.65 3.00 18.01
CA GLU A 130 -0.86 3.01 16.55
C GLU A 130 -0.62 4.41 15.97
N GLN A 131 -1.18 5.44 16.60
CA GLN A 131 -1.01 6.84 16.20
C GLN A 131 0.46 7.28 16.27
N CYS A 132 1.19 6.92 17.33
CA CYS A 132 2.62 7.19 17.44
C CYS A 132 3.41 6.53 16.30
N ASN A 133 3.17 5.23 16.05
CA ASN A 133 3.86 4.50 14.98
C ASN A 133 3.61 5.11 13.59
N LEU A 134 2.37 5.53 13.31
CA LEU A 134 2.03 6.20 12.05
C LEU A 134 2.77 7.54 11.90
N ALA A 135 2.79 8.35 12.95
CA ALA A 135 3.46 9.65 12.91
C ALA A 135 5.00 9.53 12.80
N VAL A 136 5.59 8.47 13.39
CA VAL A 136 7.01 8.13 13.18
C VAL A 136 7.28 7.79 11.71
N ALA A 137 6.43 6.97 11.08
CA ALA A 137 6.57 6.63 9.67
C ALA A 137 6.41 7.84 8.75
N GLN A 138 5.44 8.71 9.03
CA GLN A 138 5.24 9.95 8.26
C GLN A 138 6.43 10.91 8.38
N TYR A 139 7.00 11.07 9.59
CA TYR A 139 8.22 11.86 9.77
C TYR A 139 9.45 11.24 9.11
N ALA A 140 9.55 9.90 9.07
CA ALA A 140 10.63 9.22 8.37
C ALA A 140 10.55 9.45 6.86
N ALA A 141 9.34 9.50 6.30
CA ALA A 141 9.09 9.79 4.89
C ALA A 141 9.26 11.28 4.53
N ASP A 142 8.90 12.18 5.44
CA ASP A 142 8.96 13.63 5.23
C ASP A 142 9.42 14.36 6.51
N ARG A 143 10.66 14.87 6.48
CA ARG A 143 11.36 15.44 7.65
C ARG A 143 11.08 16.92 7.86
N THR A 144 9.84 17.34 7.73
CA THR A 144 9.42 18.71 8.05
C THR A 144 9.21 18.90 9.56
N ASP A 145 9.28 20.15 10.00
CA ASP A 145 9.02 20.50 11.41
C ASP A 145 7.58 20.18 11.82
N ALA A 146 6.61 20.32 10.92
CA ALA A 146 5.23 19.92 11.16
C ALA A 146 5.12 18.42 11.47
N ARG A 147 5.76 17.56 10.66
CA ARG A 147 5.81 16.11 10.88
C ARG A 147 6.56 15.71 12.14
N ARG A 148 7.62 16.47 12.49
CA ARG A 148 8.34 16.27 13.76
C ARG A 148 7.41 16.52 14.95
N ILE A 149 6.63 17.60 14.92
CA ILE A 149 5.67 17.96 15.98
C ILE A 149 4.54 16.93 16.08
N GLU A 150 4.00 16.48 14.94
CA GLU A 150 2.97 15.42 14.90
C GLU A 150 3.47 14.13 15.55
N LYS A 151 4.68 13.68 15.17
CA LYS A 151 5.35 12.53 15.78
C LYS A 151 5.51 12.68 17.29
N GLU A 152 6.09 13.79 17.74
CA GLU A 152 6.32 14.03 19.16
C GLU A 152 5.02 14.07 19.96
N THR A 153 3.98 14.67 19.41
CA THR A 153 2.66 14.77 20.05
C THR A 153 2.01 13.40 20.19
N ALA A 154 1.98 12.62 19.11
CA ALA A 154 1.40 11.28 19.11
C ALA A 154 2.15 10.34 20.07
N CYS A 155 3.49 10.38 20.07
CA CYS A 155 4.29 9.52 20.93
C CYS A 155 4.26 9.95 22.41
N LYS A 156 4.19 11.25 22.72
CA LYS A 156 3.94 11.71 24.11
C LYS A 156 2.61 11.18 24.65
N ARG A 157 1.54 11.23 23.84
CA ARG A 157 0.22 10.70 24.23
C ARG A 157 0.28 9.21 24.54
N TYR A 158 0.96 8.43 23.69
CA TYR A 158 1.18 7.00 23.92
C TYR A 158 1.89 6.73 25.25
N HIS A 159 3.03 7.38 25.50
CA HIS A 159 3.79 7.19 26.74
C HIS A 159 2.99 7.60 27.98
N ALA A 160 2.20 8.68 27.91
CA ALA A 160 1.36 9.11 29.01
C ALA A 160 0.27 8.09 29.36
N LEU A 161 -0.39 7.50 28.36
CA LEU A 161 -1.40 6.47 28.58
C LEU A 161 -0.79 5.15 29.05
N GLN A 162 0.36 4.76 28.49
CA GLN A 162 1.11 3.59 28.91
C GLN A 162 1.53 3.68 30.40
N ALA A 163 1.99 4.86 30.83
CA ALA A 163 2.35 5.09 32.23
C ALA A 163 1.15 5.10 33.20
N GLN A 164 -0.07 5.35 32.70
CA GLN A 164 -1.30 5.29 33.50
C GLN A 164 -1.80 3.85 33.69
N GLU A 165 -1.69 3.02 32.65
CA GLU A 165 -2.03 1.59 32.76
C GLU A 165 -1.04 0.81 33.63
N ALA A 166 0.25 1.17 33.61
CA ALA A 166 1.27 0.54 34.46
C ALA A 166 1.12 0.85 35.98
N LYS A 167 0.23 1.78 36.35
CA LYS A 167 -0.06 2.17 37.74
C LYS A 167 -1.36 1.58 38.29
N LYS A 168 -2.12 0.86 37.46
CA LYS A 168 -3.30 0.09 37.87
C LYS A 168 -2.91 -1.32 38.24
#